data_AF-A0A552ER05-F1
#
_entry.id   AF-A0A552ER05-F1
#
_cell.length_a   1.000
_cell.length_b   1.000
_cell.length_c   1.000
_cell.angle_alpha   90.00
_cell.angle_beta   90.00
_cell.angle_gamma   90.00
#
_symmetry.space_group_name_H-M   'P 1'
#
loop_
_entity.id
_entity.type
_entity.pdbx_description
1 polymer ?
#
loop_
_entity_poly.entity_id
_entity_poly.type
_entity_poly.pdbx_seq_one_letter_code
_entity_poly.pdbx_strand_id
1 'polypeptide(L)'
;MIAIATISPQLTIPRLENGDKLTRREFERRYKAMPNLKKAELIEGIVYIVASPLRITNHGEPHADIIGWLSVYKAFTPNLQLGDNCTVRLDADNEPQPDALLRIRNGGQSTISEDGYVEGAPELIVEIAASTVSLDLHQKLNVYRRNQVQ
;
A
#
# COMPACT_ATOMS: atom_id res chain seq x y z
N MET A 1 -4.52 20.44 -52.11
CA MET A 1 -4.36 20.63 -50.65
C MET A 1 -5.07 19.50 -49.95
N ILE A 2 -4.34 18.49 -49.47
CA ILE A 2 -4.91 17.41 -48.66
C ILE A 2 -4.43 17.69 -47.23
N ALA A 3 -5.34 18.10 -46.37
CA ALA A 3 -5.07 18.28 -44.96
C ALA A 3 -4.89 16.88 -44.33
N ILE A 4 -3.65 16.56 -43.95
CA ILE A 4 -3.36 15.39 -43.12
C ILE A 4 -3.88 15.73 -41.73
N ALA A 5 -5.01 15.15 -41.34
CA ALA A 5 -5.45 15.16 -39.96
C ALA A 5 -4.45 14.37 -39.13
N THR A 6 -3.63 15.06 -38.34
CA THR A 6 -2.83 14.45 -37.28
C THR A 6 -3.79 13.89 -36.23
N ILE A 7 -4.07 12.59 -36.31
CA ILE A 7 -4.75 11.86 -35.24
C ILE A 7 -3.72 11.72 -34.11
N SER A 8 -3.78 12.60 -33.13
CA SER A 8 -3.11 12.37 -31.85
C SER A 8 -3.80 11.18 -31.19
N PRO A 9 -3.13 10.03 -30.94
CA PRO A 9 -3.74 9.00 -30.13
C PRO A 9 -3.88 9.59 -28.73
N GLN A 10 -5.12 9.89 -28.34
CA GLN A 10 -5.44 10.17 -26.96
C GLN A 10 -5.20 8.85 -26.22
N LEU A 11 -3.96 8.66 -25.75
CA LEU A 11 -3.52 7.49 -24.99
C LEU A 11 -4.31 7.47 -23.69
N THR A 12 -5.50 6.88 -23.72
CA THR A 12 -6.28 6.57 -22.54
C THR A 12 -5.42 5.65 -21.69
N ILE A 13 -4.99 6.13 -20.52
CA ILE A 13 -4.22 5.33 -19.57
C ILE A 13 -5.09 4.10 -19.24
N PRO A 14 -4.61 2.87 -19.47
CA PRO A 14 -5.39 1.68 -19.14
C PRO A 14 -5.75 1.67 -17.66
N ARG A 15 -6.95 1.18 -17.34
CA ARG A 15 -7.34 0.98 -15.93
C ARG A 15 -6.49 -0.13 -15.31
N LEU A 16 -6.37 -0.10 -13.99
CA LEU A 16 -5.87 -1.23 -13.21
C LEU A 16 -6.93 -2.32 -13.19
N GLU A 17 -6.54 -3.53 -13.54
CA GLU A 17 -7.34 -4.74 -13.38
C GLU A 17 -6.69 -5.67 -12.36
N ASN A 18 -7.51 -6.37 -11.58
CA ASN A 18 -7.01 -7.33 -10.60
C ASN A 18 -6.28 -8.48 -11.32
N GLY A 19 -5.02 -8.73 -10.96
CA GLY A 19 -4.17 -9.73 -11.61
C GLY A 19 -3.23 -9.15 -12.69
N ASP A 20 -3.34 -7.87 -13.02
CA ASP A 20 -2.39 -7.20 -13.92
C ASP A 20 -0.96 -7.38 -13.40
N LYS A 21 -0.01 -7.67 -14.31
CA LYS A 21 1.41 -7.74 -13.98
C LYS A 21 2.11 -6.45 -14.40
N LEU A 22 2.44 -5.60 -13.44
CA LEU A 22 2.97 -4.26 -13.68
C LEU A 22 4.23 -4.02 -12.86
N THR A 23 5.09 -3.15 -13.37
CA THR A 23 6.11 -2.52 -12.53
C THR A 23 5.45 -1.49 -11.61
N ARG A 24 6.06 -1.20 -10.46
CA ARG A 24 5.55 -0.17 -9.53
C ARG A 24 5.27 1.17 -10.20
N ARG A 25 6.19 1.63 -11.06
CA ARG A 25 6.01 2.89 -11.81
C ARG A 25 4.76 2.90 -12.70
N GLU A 26 4.46 1.79 -13.37
CA GLU A 26 3.27 1.70 -14.22
C GLU A 26 2.00 1.56 -13.39
N PHE A 27 2.07 0.80 -12.29
CA PHE A 27 1.00 0.71 -11.30
C PHE A 27 0.62 2.11 -10.76
N GLU A 28 1.59 2.88 -10.25
CA GLU A 28 1.37 4.23 -9.71
C GLU A 28 0.80 5.17 -10.77
N ARG A 29 1.30 5.10 -12.02
CA ARG A 29 0.80 5.91 -13.13
C ARG A 29 -0.69 5.64 -13.40
N ARG A 30 -1.10 4.37 -13.43
CA ARG A 30 -2.50 3.99 -13.64
C ARG A 30 -3.35 4.27 -12.42
N TYR A 31 -2.84 4.02 -11.21
CA TYR A 31 -3.57 4.26 -9.98
C TYR A 31 -3.91 5.75 -9.81
N LYS A 32 -2.94 6.64 -10.05
CA LYS A 32 -3.14 8.10 -10.03
C LYS A 32 -4.19 8.58 -11.05
N ALA A 33 -4.37 7.85 -12.15
CA ALA A 33 -5.38 8.13 -13.16
C ALA A 33 -6.79 7.57 -12.79
N MET A 34 -6.92 6.87 -11.65
CA MET A 34 -8.17 6.29 -11.14
C MET A 34 -8.56 6.86 -9.77
N PRO A 35 -8.89 8.16 -9.66
CA PRO A 35 -9.14 8.82 -8.37
C PRO A 35 -10.34 8.26 -7.58
N ASN A 36 -11.24 7.52 -8.24
CA ASN A 36 -12.41 6.91 -7.60
C ASN A 36 -12.16 5.47 -7.12
N LEU A 37 -10.98 4.90 -7.40
CA LEU A 37 -10.60 3.59 -6.92
C LEU A 37 -10.21 3.69 -5.44
N LYS A 38 -10.92 2.96 -4.58
CA LYS A 38 -10.76 3.07 -3.12
C LYS A 38 -9.37 2.63 -2.64
N LYS A 39 -8.97 1.41 -3.00
CA LYS A 39 -7.75 0.78 -2.50
C LYS A 39 -7.23 -0.19 -3.55
N ALA A 40 -5.93 -0.11 -3.84
CA ALA A 40 -5.21 -1.07 -4.66
C ALA A 40 -3.79 -1.23 -4.15
N GLU A 41 -3.26 -2.44 -4.26
CA GLU A 41 -1.91 -2.78 -3.83
C GLU A 41 -1.17 -3.45 -4.99
N LEU A 42 0.14 -3.27 -5.05
CA LEU A 42 1.02 -4.06 -5.92
C LEU A 42 1.82 -5.01 -5.06
N ILE A 43 1.63 -6.33 -5.23
CA ILE A 43 2.34 -7.35 -4.46
C ILE A 43 2.96 -8.33 -5.46
N GLU A 44 4.29 -8.51 -5.42
CA GLU A 44 5.05 -9.34 -6.36
C GLU A 44 4.81 -8.96 -7.83
N GLY A 45 4.66 -7.65 -8.09
CA GLY A 45 4.33 -7.13 -9.42
C GLY A 45 2.90 -7.45 -9.88
N ILE A 46 2.04 -8.01 -9.01
CA ILE A 46 0.63 -8.32 -9.30
C ILE A 46 -0.27 -7.27 -8.65
N VAL A 47 -1.19 -6.72 -9.43
CA VAL A 47 -2.18 -5.75 -8.97
C VAL A 47 -3.30 -6.45 -8.22
N TYR A 48 -3.58 -6.00 -7.00
CA TYR A 48 -4.72 -6.42 -6.20
C TYR A 48 -5.68 -5.25 -6.01
N ILE A 49 -6.91 -5.40 -6.46
CA ILE A 49 -7.98 -4.42 -6.24
C ILE A 49 -8.72 -4.79 -4.94
N VAL A 50 -8.51 -4.02 -3.89
CA VAL A 50 -9.08 -4.29 -2.57
C VAL A 50 -10.47 -3.64 -2.49
N ALA A 51 -11.50 -4.39 -2.92
CA ALA A 51 -12.88 -3.91 -3.01
C ALA A 51 -13.84 -4.52 -1.95
N SER A 52 -13.31 -5.27 -0.98
CA SER A 52 -14.14 -5.96 0.01
C SER A 52 -14.74 -5.01 1.05
N PRO A 53 -16.06 -5.02 1.28
CA PRO A 53 -16.67 -4.27 2.37
C PRO A 53 -16.13 -4.71 3.73
N LEU A 54 -15.77 -3.76 4.58
CA LEU A 54 -15.27 -4.00 5.93
C LEU A 54 -16.45 -4.17 6.91
N ARG A 55 -16.44 -5.26 7.67
CA ARG A 55 -17.48 -5.56 8.69
C ARG A 55 -16.96 -5.14 10.07
N ILE A 56 -17.86 -4.65 10.92
CA ILE A 56 -17.49 -4.14 12.26
C ILE A 56 -16.78 -5.22 13.10
N THR A 57 -17.36 -6.41 13.24
CA THR A 57 -16.82 -7.48 14.09
C THR A 57 -15.54 -8.09 13.55
N ASN A 58 -15.42 -8.24 12.23
CA ASN A 58 -14.29 -8.97 11.64
C ASN A 58 -13.12 -8.05 11.30
N HIS A 59 -13.35 -6.74 11.13
CA HIS A 59 -12.29 -5.82 10.72
C HIS A 59 -12.33 -4.51 11.50
N GLY A 60 -13.48 -3.82 11.55
CA GLY A 60 -13.58 -2.46 12.09
C GLY A 60 -13.13 -2.34 13.55
N GLU A 61 -13.61 -3.21 14.42
CA GLU A 61 -13.25 -3.24 15.85
C GLU A 61 -11.80 -3.73 16.06
N PRO A 62 -11.34 -4.86 15.47
CA PRO A 62 -9.93 -5.24 15.56
C PRO A 62 -8.94 -4.18 15.06
N HIS A 63 -9.27 -3.49 13.95
CA HIS A 63 -8.46 -2.37 13.43
C HIS A 63 -8.39 -1.24 14.45
N ALA A 64 -9.53 -0.83 15.00
CA ALA A 64 -9.59 0.25 15.99
C ALA A 64 -8.78 -0.08 17.24
N ASP A 65 -8.85 -1.31 17.73
CA ASP A 65 -8.07 -1.76 18.90
C ASP A 65 -6.56 -1.71 18.63
N ILE A 66 -6.11 -2.18 17.46
CA ILE A 66 -4.70 -2.10 17.06
C ILE A 66 -4.24 -0.65 16.96
N ILE A 67 -5.00 0.22 16.28
CA ILE A 67 -4.64 1.64 16.17
C ILE A 67 -4.61 2.30 17.54
N GLY A 68 -5.56 1.99 18.43
CA GLY A 68 -5.59 2.49 19.79
C GLY A 68 -4.35 2.08 20.59
N TRP A 69 -4.03 0.78 20.57
CA TRP A 69 -2.85 0.23 21.24
C TRP A 69 -1.54 0.85 20.73
N LEU A 70 -1.35 0.90 19.40
CA LEU A 70 -0.15 1.50 18.79
C LEU A 70 -0.07 3.01 19.04
N SER A 71 -1.20 3.71 19.09
CA SER A 71 -1.24 5.15 19.40
C SER A 71 -0.76 5.42 20.83
N VAL A 72 -1.22 4.63 21.80
CA VAL A 72 -0.75 4.70 23.19
C VAL A 72 0.75 4.38 23.23
N TYR A 73 1.18 3.29 22.60
CA TYR A 73 2.60 2.93 22.57
C TYR A 73 3.50 4.04 21.99
N LYS A 74 3.09 4.64 20.86
CA LYS A 74 3.76 5.79 20.23
C LYS A 74 3.80 7.00 21.18
N ALA A 75 2.73 7.27 21.94
CA ALA A 75 2.68 8.42 22.85
C ALA A 75 3.74 8.34 23.95
N PHE A 76 4.14 7.13 24.36
CA PHE A 76 5.16 6.90 25.37
C PHE A 76 6.54 6.51 24.80
N THR A 77 6.67 6.40 23.48
CA THR A 77 7.92 6.00 22.81
C THR A 77 8.35 7.07 21.80
N PRO A 78 9.27 7.98 22.18
CA PRO A 78 9.76 9.02 21.29
C PRO A 78 10.32 8.46 19.98
N ASN A 79 10.39 9.30 18.94
CA ASN A 79 10.89 8.95 17.61
C ASN A 79 9.97 8.02 16.77
N LEU A 80 8.85 7.52 17.28
CA LEU A 80 7.94 6.68 16.48
C LEU A 80 6.89 7.48 15.67
N GLN A 81 6.68 7.08 14.42
CA GLN A 81 5.56 7.49 13.57
C GLN A 81 4.64 6.31 13.33
N LEU A 82 3.35 6.50 13.66
CA LEU A 82 2.26 5.58 13.34
C LEU A 82 1.62 6.03 12.03
N GLY A 83 1.43 5.08 11.12
CA GLY A 83 0.63 5.22 9.91
C GLY A 83 -0.58 4.30 9.95
N ASP A 84 -1.69 4.78 9.41
CA ASP A 84 -2.95 4.06 9.24
C ASP A 84 -3.28 4.08 7.74
N ASN A 85 -3.46 2.92 7.11
CA ASN A 85 -3.77 2.78 5.68
C ASN A 85 -2.82 3.56 4.73
N CYS A 86 -1.54 3.67 5.07
CA CYS A 86 -0.56 4.42 4.28
C CYS A 86 0.00 3.56 3.14
N THR A 87 0.28 4.17 1.98
CA THR A 87 1.07 3.51 0.92
C THR A 87 2.52 3.35 1.35
N VAL A 88 3.05 2.13 1.23
CA VAL A 88 4.44 1.78 1.54
C VAL A 88 5.11 1.24 0.28
N ARG A 89 6.09 1.97 -0.24
CA ARG A 89 6.97 1.56 -1.34
C ARG A 89 8.10 0.68 -0.79
N LEU A 90 7.83 -0.61 -0.61
CA LEU A 90 8.80 -1.54 -0.02
C LEU A 90 10.00 -1.78 -0.95
N ASP A 91 9.72 -2.12 -2.21
CA ASP A 91 10.74 -2.39 -3.22
C ASP A 91 10.20 -2.11 -4.64
N ALA A 92 10.92 -2.53 -5.69
CA ALA A 92 10.56 -2.26 -7.08
C ALA A 92 9.24 -2.93 -7.54
N ASP A 93 8.82 -3.98 -6.85
CA ASP A 93 7.69 -4.83 -7.22
C ASP A 93 6.58 -4.84 -6.16
N ASN A 94 6.77 -4.13 -5.04
CA ASN A 94 5.88 -4.16 -3.88
C ASN A 94 5.54 -2.76 -3.38
N GLU A 95 4.25 -2.46 -3.43
CA GLU A 95 3.61 -1.25 -2.91
C GLU A 95 2.31 -1.61 -2.16
N PRO A 96 2.41 -2.20 -0.96
CA PRO A 96 1.28 -2.48 -0.08
C PRO A 96 0.69 -1.21 0.57
N GLN A 97 -0.53 -1.35 1.08
CA GLN A 97 -1.24 -0.39 1.92
C GLN A 97 -1.71 -1.10 3.20
N PRO A 98 -0.80 -1.37 4.14
CA PRO A 98 -1.11 -2.11 5.36
C PRO A 98 -2.14 -1.39 6.24
N ASP A 99 -2.87 -2.16 7.04
CA ASP A 99 -3.88 -1.60 7.96
C ASP A 99 -3.25 -0.72 9.03
N ALA A 100 -2.07 -1.08 9.56
CA ALA A 100 -1.27 -0.21 10.40
C ALA A 100 0.24 -0.42 10.21
N LEU A 101 1.02 0.62 10.48
CA LEU A 101 2.48 0.52 10.55
C LEU A 101 3.07 1.38 11.67
N LEU A 102 4.19 0.96 12.23
CA LEU A 102 5.08 1.82 13.00
C LEU A 102 6.42 1.93 12.29
N ARG A 103 6.92 3.16 12.19
CA ARG A 103 8.29 3.42 11.78
C ARG A 103 9.05 4.30 12.77
N ILE A 104 10.36 4.13 12.82
CA ILE A 104 11.29 5.01 13.52
C ILE A 104 11.61 6.20 12.61
N ARG A 105 11.37 7.43 13.08
CA ARG A 105 11.56 8.66 12.28
C ARG A 105 13.00 8.88 11.87
N ASN A 106 13.91 8.76 12.84
CA ASN A 106 15.34 9.00 12.66
C ASN A 106 16.13 7.72 13.00
N GLY A 107 16.97 7.25 12.09
CA GLY A 107 17.78 6.03 12.27
C GLY A 107 17.00 4.72 12.10
N GLY A 108 15.77 4.78 11.58
CA GLY A 108 14.99 3.61 11.20
C GLY A 108 15.35 3.07 9.82
N GLN A 109 14.65 2.00 9.43
CA GLN A 109 14.82 1.30 8.16
C GLN A 109 14.11 1.98 6.97
N SER A 110 13.15 2.86 7.23
CA SER A 110 12.37 3.55 6.21
C SER A 110 12.52 5.07 6.25
N THR A 111 12.29 5.69 5.10
CA THR A 111 12.26 7.14 4.90
C THR A 111 10.89 7.59 4.40
N ILE A 112 10.68 8.91 4.34
CA ILE A 112 9.52 9.50 3.68
C ILE A 112 10.01 10.14 2.37
N SER A 113 9.38 9.79 1.26
CA SER A 113 9.66 10.35 -0.05
C SER A 113 9.21 11.82 -0.15
N GLU A 114 9.66 12.53 -1.19
CA GLU A 114 9.25 13.93 -1.43
C GLU A 114 7.74 14.08 -1.62
N ASP A 115 7.08 13.07 -2.20
CA ASP A 115 5.63 13.01 -2.38
C ASP A 115 4.88 12.42 -1.19
N GLY A 116 5.57 12.16 -0.07
CA GLY A 116 4.97 11.88 1.23
C GLY A 116 4.68 10.40 1.53
N TYR A 117 5.17 9.47 0.71
CA TYR A 117 5.00 8.03 0.93
C TYR A 117 6.13 7.44 1.77
N VAL A 118 5.86 6.31 2.42
CA VAL A 118 6.91 5.56 3.13
C VAL A 118 7.72 4.78 2.10
N GLU A 119 9.04 4.92 2.12
CA GLU A 119 9.97 4.15 1.28
C GLU A 119 10.86 3.26 2.14
N GLY A 120 10.98 1.99 1.74
CA GLY A 120 11.65 0.95 2.52
C GLY A 120 10.76 0.33 3.60
N ALA A 121 11.33 -0.58 4.38
CA ALA A 121 10.59 -1.35 5.38
C ALA A 121 10.35 -0.55 6.67
N PRO A 122 9.09 -0.40 7.13
CA PRO A 122 8.81 0.02 8.50
C PRO A 122 9.27 -1.04 9.51
N GLU A 123 9.51 -0.64 10.75
CA GLU A 123 9.84 -1.58 11.83
C GLU A 123 8.69 -2.52 12.17
N LEU A 124 7.43 -2.10 12.02
CA LEU A 124 6.25 -2.95 12.23
C LEU A 124 5.21 -2.70 11.13
N ILE A 125 4.62 -3.79 10.63
CA ILE A 125 3.40 -3.79 9.82
C ILE A 125 2.37 -4.71 10.48
N VAL A 126 1.11 -4.28 10.51
CA VAL A 126 -0.03 -5.08 10.98
C VAL A 126 -1.10 -5.14 9.89
N GLU A 127 -1.66 -6.34 9.69
CA GLU A 127 -2.78 -6.61 8.79
C GLU A 127 -3.91 -7.27 9.57
N ILE A 128 -5.14 -6.80 9.36
CA ILE A 128 -6.37 -7.39 9.91
C ILE A 128 -6.92 -8.37 8.89
N ALA A 129 -6.34 -9.56 8.88
CA ALA A 129 -6.54 -10.58 7.84
C ALA A 129 -7.89 -11.33 7.96
N ALA A 130 -9.03 -10.66 8.06
CA ALA A 130 -10.34 -11.31 8.22
C ALA A 130 -10.96 -11.77 6.89
N SER A 131 -10.81 -10.95 5.84
CA SER A 131 -11.34 -11.21 4.49
C SER A 131 -10.23 -11.46 3.46
N THR A 132 -8.97 -11.35 3.86
CA THR A 132 -7.79 -11.34 3.01
C THR A 132 -6.71 -12.33 3.49
N VAL A 133 -7.07 -13.29 4.36
CA VAL A 133 -6.18 -14.33 4.91
C VAL A 133 -5.24 -14.93 3.86
N SER A 134 -5.79 -15.31 2.70
CA SER A 134 -5.04 -15.99 1.64
C SER A 134 -3.96 -15.12 1.00
N LEU A 135 -4.09 -13.80 1.06
CA LEU A 135 -3.08 -12.86 0.59
C LEU A 135 -2.13 -12.47 1.73
N ASP A 136 -2.70 -12.10 2.89
CA ASP A 136 -1.95 -11.53 4.01
C ASP A 136 -1.01 -12.55 4.67
N LEU A 137 -1.49 -13.76 4.98
CA LEU A 137 -0.69 -14.80 5.64
C LEU A 137 0.29 -15.52 4.69
N HIS A 138 0.27 -15.18 3.40
CA HIS A 138 1.11 -15.83 2.40
C HIS A 138 1.97 -14.82 1.65
N GLN A 139 1.47 -14.21 0.57
CA GLN A 139 2.30 -13.37 -0.28
C GLN A 139 2.78 -12.13 0.47
N LYS A 140 1.88 -11.39 1.14
CA LYS A 140 2.27 -10.18 1.86
C LYS A 140 3.21 -10.50 3.03
N LEU A 141 2.92 -11.53 3.83
CA LEU A 141 3.83 -11.98 4.88
C LEU A 141 5.23 -12.33 4.34
N ASN A 142 5.33 -13.04 3.22
CA ASN A 142 6.63 -13.36 2.61
C ASN A 142 7.36 -12.10 2.12
N VAL A 143 6.64 -11.16 1.51
CA VAL A 143 7.17 -9.85 1.07
C VAL A 143 7.68 -9.04 2.26
N TYR A 144 6.96 -9.02 3.38
CA TYR A 144 7.37 -8.30 4.59
C TYR A 144 8.61 -8.92 5.20
N ARG A 145 8.64 -10.26 5.33
CA ARG A 145 9.79 -10.99 5.89
C ARG A 145 11.05 -10.80 5.07
N ARG A 146 10.98 -10.88 3.74
CA ARG A 146 12.18 -10.69 2.89
C ARG A 146 12.70 -9.25 2.94
N ASN A 147 11.80 -8.28 3.10
CA ASN A 147 12.13 -6.87 3.25
C ASN A 147 12.53 -6.48 4.69
N GLN A 148 12.68 -7.45 5.61
CA GLN A 148 13.15 -7.22 6.99
C GLN A 148 12.22 -6.32 7.84
N VAL A 149 10.91 -6.38 7.60
CA VAL A 149 9.92 -5.94 8.60
C VAL A 149 10.06 -6.85 9.84
N GLN A 150 10.08 -6.26 11.04
CA GLN A 150 10.46 -6.95 12.29
C GLN A 150 9.30 -7.74 12.91
#